data_AF-A0A3M1AM24-F1
#
_entry.id   AF-A0A3M1AM24-F1
#
_cell.length_a   1.000
_cell.length_b   1.000
_cell.length_c   1.000
_cell.angle_alpha   90.00
_cell.angle_beta   90.00
_cell.angle_gamma   90.00
#
_symmetry.space_group_name_H-M   'P 1'
#
loop_
_entity.id
_entity.type
_entity.pdbx_description
1 polymer ?
#
loop_
_entity_poly.entity_id
_entity_poly.type
_entity_poly.pdbx_seq_one_letter_code
_entity_poly.pdbx_strand_id
1 'polypeptide(L)'
;LRPARTLRFIWPPEIEGTLALLSVRPELATKIKAVIHMDMVGGGPNTKAIFHITRGPTSLPSIIHDVAASFGRLVNRESDAFASGQTATFPLISPEGGKEALQAEFADFEMGSDHQVYNEGSFRIPAIYMNDWPDRYIHTNFDTPANIDPTKLKRAAFIGAASGYVLANLASRDAPALWRIFRSQCLRRTATMLRRRADLPAAEAQNLTRFHLWYERQTFRSMTRFFKIPQGLESQAEAFFSKLENLVGPVTPAAAATGNGALVYHRNPNIKGPLQVFGYDYLVDHYGPQARAIGLLKYQGDRGAGSEYAYEVLNFVDGQRTVQEIRDAVSAEYGPIPLNLVLEYLGALERIGVIKK
;
A
#
# COMPACT_ATOMS: atom_id res chain seq x y z
N LEU A 1 9.28 15.61 -25.16
CA LEU A 1 9.46 14.36 -24.38
C LEU A 1 8.12 13.62 -24.34
N ARG A 2 7.99 12.48 -25.04
CA ARG A 2 6.77 11.66 -25.03
C ARG A 2 7.04 10.40 -24.18
N PRO A 3 6.25 10.12 -23.12
CA PRO A 3 6.45 8.94 -22.29
C PRO A 3 6.28 7.63 -23.09
N ALA A 4 7.05 6.59 -22.72
CA ALA A 4 6.97 5.28 -23.37
C ALA A 4 5.64 4.53 -23.10
N ARG A 5 4.94 4.88 -22.02
CA ARG A 5 3.61 4.35 -21.67
C ARG A 5 2.62 5.49 -21.54
N THR A 6 1.34 5.20 -21.77
CA THR A 6 0.27 6.21 -21.65
C THR A 6 0.13 6.66 -20.20
N LEU A 7 0.11 7.97 -19.99
CA LEU A 7 -0.40 8.58 -18.76
C LEU A 7 -1.89 8.86 -18.96
N ARG A 8 -2.73 8.35 -18.05
CA ARG A 8 -4.18 8.54 -18.09
C ARG A 8 -4.62 9.19 -16.78
N PHE A 9 -5.42 10.24 -16.90
CA PHE A 9 -6.00 10.95 -15.77
C PHE A 9 -7.48 10.58 -15.66
N ILE A 10 -7.94 10.34 -14.42
CA ILE A 10 -9.27 9.85 -14.09
C ILE A 10 -9.72 10.61 -12.85
N TRP A 11 -10.95 11.13 -12.87
CA TRP A 11 -11.59 11.81 -11.73
C TRP A 11 -12.94 11.13 -11.49
N PRO A 12 -12.96 9.98 -10.82
CA PRO A 12 -14.19 9.25 -10.55
C PRO A 12 -14.94 9.88 -9.36
N PRO A 13 -16.25 9.65 -9.25
CA PRO A 13 -16.94 9.76 -7.96
C PRO A 13 -16.33 8.75 -6.98
N GLU A 14 -15.71 9.24 -5.92
CA GLU A 14 -15.15 8.41 -4.85
C GLU A 14 -16.29 7.67 -4.12
N ILE A 15 -16.25 6.37 -3.83
CA ILE A 15 -15.28 5.31 -4.24
C ILE A 15 -15.87 4.49 -5.40
N GLU A 16 -17.20 4.48 -5.50
CA GLU A 16 -18.01 3.61 -6.33
C GLU A 16 -17.76 3.84 -7.83
N GLY A 17 -17.37 5.05 -8.22
CA GLY A 17 -17.01 5.39 -9.59
C GLY A 17 -15.79 4.60 -10.08
N THR A 18 -14.77 4.44 -9.24
CA THR A 18 -13.59 3.61 -9.57
C THR A 18 -13.97 2.15 -9.69
N LEU A 19 -14.76 1.64 -8.74
CA LEU A 19 -15.22 0.25 -8.75
C LEU A 19 -16.04 -0.05 -10.02
N ALA A 20 -16.99 0.82 -10.36
CA ALA A 20 -17.80 0.70 -11.57
C ALA A 20 -16.92 0.74 -12.83
N LEU A 21 -15.98 1.68 -12.92
CA LEU A 21 -15.05 1.79 -14.05
C LEU A 21 -14.26 0.51 -14.27
N LEU A 22 -13.62 -0.03 -13.23
CA LEU A 22 -12.79 -1.23 -13.36
C LEU A 22 -13.62 -2.50 -13.60
N SER A 23 -14.86 -2.55 -13.10
CA SER A 23 -15.76 -3.70 -13.28
C SER A 23 -16.37 -3.75 -14.68
N VAL A 24 -16.80 -2.61 -15.22
CA VAL A 24 -17.40 -2.50 -16.56
C VAL A 24 -16.35 -2.50 -17.67
N ARG A 25 -15.11 -2.08 -17.35
CA ARG A 25 -13.97 -2.01 -18.30
C ARG A 25 -12.80 -2.88 -17.83
N PRO A 26 -12.95 -4.22 -17.73
CA PRO A 26 -11.90 -5.10 -17.24
C PRO A 26 -10.63 -5.07 -18.11
N GLU A 27 -10.75 -4.73 -19.40
CA GLU A 27 -9.62 -4.54 -20.31
C GLU A 27 -8.81 -3.28 -19.99
N LEU A 28 -9.40 -2.30 -19.30
CA LEU A 28 -8.67 -1.16 -18.76
C LEU A 28 -7.81 -1.62 -17.57
N ALA A 29 -8.40 -2.35 -16.62
CA ALA A 29 -7.71 -2.82 -15.42
C ALA A 29 -6.41 -3.59 -15.76
N THR A 30 -6.46 -4.49 -16.76
CA THR A 30 -5.30 -5.29 -17.18
C THR A 30 -4.16 -4.47 -17.81
N LYS A 31 -4.45 -3.25 -18.29
CA LYS A 31 -3.45 -2.36 -18.92
C LYS A 31 -2.83 -1.38 -17.94
N ILE A 32 -3.41 -1.17 -16.75
CA ILE A 32 -2.89 -0.23 -15.77
C ILE A 32 -1.67 -0.84 -15.07
N LYS A 33 -0.51 -0.19 -15.21
CA LYS A 33 0.74 -0.65 -14.58
C LYS A 33 0.90 -0.13 -13.15
N ALA A 34 0.43 1.06 -12.86
CA ALA A 34 0.47 1.68 -11.54
C ALA A 34 -0.54 2.82 -11.51
N VAL A 35 -0.99 3.17 -10.31
CA VAL A 35 -1.83 4.34 -10.04
C VAL A 35 -1.07 5.31 -9.15
N ILE A 36 -1.30 6.60 -9.39
CA ILE A 36 -0.92 7.68 -8.49
C ILE A 36 -2.23 8.31 -8.07
N HIS A 37 -2.65 8.00 -6.86
CA HIS A 37 -3.88 8.47 -6.25
C HIS A 37 -3.57 9.70 -5.40
N MET A 38 -4.29 10.79 -5.65
CA MET A 38 -4.15 12.04 -4.90
C MET A 38 -5.53 12.40 -4.37
N ASP A 39 -5.69 12.32 -3.07
CA ASP A 39 -6.89 12.78 -2.39
C ASP A 39 -6.46 13.71 -1.26
N MET A 40 -7.15 14.84 -1.08
CA MET A 40 -6.81 15.80 -0.03
C MET A 40 -5.32 16.21 0.00
N VAL A 41 -4.72 16.70 -1.09
CA VAL A 41 -3.26 16.93 -1.17
C VAL A 41 -2.80 18.39 -0.97
N GLY A 42 -3.67 19.25 -0.43
CA GLY A 42 -3.49 20.70 -0.46
C GLY A 42 -3.70 21.43 0.87
N GLY A 43 -4.02 20.74 1.96
CA GLY A 43 -4.38 21.38 3.23
C GLY A 43 -3.21 22.17 3.84
N GLY A 44 -3.45 23.45 4.13
CA GLY A 44 -2.47 24.32 4.79
C GLY A 44 -2.33 24.03 6.30
N PRO A 45 -1.42 24.74 7.02
CA PRO A 45 -1.15 24.47 8.43
C PRO A 45 -2.35 24.59 9.39
N ASN A 46 -3.42 25.25 8.96
CA ASN A 46 -4.65 25.42 9.73
C ASN A 46 -5.57 24.19 9.69
N THR A 47 -5.39 23.28 8.72
CA THR A 47 -6.13 22.01 8.66
C THR A 47 -5.64 21.00 9.71
N LYS A 48 -4.40 21.18 10.19
CA LYS A 48 -3.70 20.30 11.14
C LYS A 48 -3.34 18.92 10.59
N ALA A 49 -3.54 18.73 9.30
CA ALA A 49 -3.22 17.47 8.64
C ALA A 49 -1.73 17.28 8.40
N ILE A 50 -1.32 16.02 8.40
CA ILE A 50 0.01 15.57 8.01
C ILE A 50 -0.10 15.07 6.57
N PHE A 51 0.83 15.48 5.72
CA PHE A 51 0.88 14.98 4.35
C PHE A 51 1.55 13.61 4.31
N HIS A 52 0.83 12.60 3.87
CA HIS A 52 1.28 11.23 3.77
C HIS A 52 1.59 10.86 2.32
N ILE A 53 2.61 10.04 2.14
CA ILE A 53 2.89 9.28 0.93
C ILE A 53 2.80 7.80 1.32
N THR A 54 1.60 7.26 1.12
CA THR A 54 1.15 5.97 1.61
C THR A 54 1.43 4.87 0.59
N ARG A 55 1.92 3.74 1.10
CA ARG A 55 2.18 2.54 0.30
C ARG A 55 0.90 1.72 0.11
N GLY A 56 0.90 0.83 -0.87
CA GLY A 56 -0.13 -0.20 -1.01
C GLY A 56 0.01 -1.35 0.00
N PRO A 57 -1.01 -2.21 0.08
CA PRO A 57 -1.08 -3.31 1.06
C PRO A 57 0.04 -4.34 0.88
N THR A 58 0.37 -5.09 1.94
CA THR A 58 1.46 -6.06 1.86
C THR A 58 1.15 -7.28 0.99
N SER A 59 -0.12 -7.58 0.72
CA SER A 59 -0.57 -8.56 -0.29
C SER A 59 -0.22 -8.19 -1.74
N LEU A 60 0.16 -6.93 -1.98
CA LEU A 60 0.59 -6.42 -3.30
C LEU A 60 1.92 -5.63 -3.23
N PRO A 61 3.06 -6.30 -2.97
CA PRO A 61 4.36 -5.64 -2.91
C PRO A 61 4.73 -4.96 -4.23
N SER A 62 5.22 -3.72 -4.17
CA SER A 62 5.53 -2.95 -5.38
C SER A 62 6.65 -1.93 -5.22
N ILE A 63 7.51 -1.84 -6.23
CA ILE A 63 8.63 -0.90 -6.32
C ILE A 63 8.17 0.54 -6.52
N ILE A 64 6.93 0.76 -6.98
CA ILE A 64 6.41 2.10 -7.26
C ILE A 64 6.41 2.98 -5.99
N HIS A 65 6.22 2.36 -4.84
CA HIS A 65 6.23 3.03 -3.55
C HIS A 65 7.63 3.56 -3.20
N ASP A 66 8.69 2.87 -3.62
CA ASP A 66 10.07 3.32 -3.39
C ASP A 66 10.43 4.49 -4.32
N VAL A 67 9.82 4.55 -5.51
CA VAL A 67 9.91 5.72 -6.42
C VAL A 67 9.24 6.94 -5.80
N ALA A 68 7.98 6.80 -5.37
CA ALA A 68 7.24 7.87 -4.70
C ALA A 68 7.97 8.37 -3.45
N ALA A 69 8.42 7.44 -2.60
CA ALA A 69 9.15 7.80 -1.38
C ALA A 69 10.46 8.54 -1.69
N SER A 70 11.16 8.20 -2.77
CA SER A 70 12.37 8.91 -3.18
C SER A 70 12.09 10.36 -3.56
N PHE A 71 11.01 10.62 -4.30
CA PHE A 71 10.60 11.98 -4.63
C PHE A 71 10.07 12.73 -3.40
N GLY A 72 9.30 12.08 -2.54
CA GLY A 72 8.88 12.68 -1.27
C GLY A 72 10.06 13.10 -0.40
N ARG A 73 11.08 12.25 -0.26
CA ARG A 73 12.30 12.59 0.51
C ARG A 73 13.09 13.73 -0.13
N LEU A 74 13.15 13.79 -1.47
CA LEU A 74 13.73 14.92 -2.18
C LEU A 74 12.98 16.21 -1.83
N VAL A 75 11.65 16.22 -1.94
CA VAL A 75 10.84 17.41 -1.64
C VAL A 75 10.97 17.81 -0.18
N ASN A 76 10.96 16.87 0.77
CA ASN A 76 11.20 17.15 2.18
C ASN A 76 12.54 17.86 2.38
N ARG A 77 13.62 17.33 1.80
CA ARG A 77 14.96 17.92 1.92
C ARG A 77 15.05 19.32 1.30
N GLU A 78 14.54 19.51 0.07
CA GLU A 78 14.65 20.80 -0.62
C GLU A 78 13.75 21.87 0.03
N SER A 79 12.55 21.49 0.46
CA SER A 79 11.65 22.41 1.17
C SER A 79 12.16 22.79 2.56
N ASP A 80 12.77 21.85 3.28
CA ASP A 80 13.41 22.11 4.58
C ASP A 80 14.63 23.04 4.46
N ALA A 81 15.49 22.79 3.45
CA ALA A 81 16.62 23.68 3.15
C ALA A 81 16.12 25.11 2.87
N PHE A 82 15.09 25.26 2.03
CA PHE A 82 14.50 26.56 1.72
C PHE A 82 13.90 27.23 2.97
N ALA A 83 13.10 26.50 3.76
CA ALA A 83 12.48 27.00 4.98
C ALA A 83 13.52 27.43 6.03
N SER A 84 14.68 26.76 6.05
CA SER A 84 15.81 27.07 6.93
C SER A 84 16.71 28.21 6.43
N GLY A 85 16.35 28.88 5.32
CA GLY A 85 17.15 29.95 4.72
C GLY A 85 18.43 29.46 4.02
N GLN A 86 18.55 28.16 3.75
CA GLN A 86 19.65 27.58 2.99
C GLN A 86 19.34 27.57 1.49
N THR A 87 20.38 27.37 0.67
CA THR A 87 20.21 27.24 -0.78
C THR A 87 19.54 25.92 -1.14
N ALA A 88 18.30 25.99 -1.63
CA ALA A 88 17.59 24.86 -2.24
C ALA A 88 17.76 24.86 -3.76
N THR A 89 18.07 23.71 -4.34
CA THR A 89 18.16 23.57 -5.81
C THR A 89 16.77 23.62 -6.42
N PHE A 90 15.80 23.00 -5.75
CA PHE A 90 14.40 22.99 -6.15
C PHE A 90 13.52 23.44 -4.98
N PRO A 91 13.36 24.77 -4.75
CA PRO A 91 12.62 25.27 -3.58
C PRO A 91 11.14 24.89 -3.59
N LEU A 92 10.55 24.63 -4.77
CA LEU A 92 9.17 24.14 -4.94
C LEU A 92 8.13 24.98 -4.18
N ILE A 93 8.25 26.30 -4.25
CA ILE A 93 7.32 27.26 -3.66
C ILE A 93 6.37 27.88 -4.69
N SER A 94 5.18 28.28 -4.25
CA SER A 94 4.30 29.21 -4.96
C SER A 94 4.45 30.62 -4.38
N PRO A 95 4.33 31.70 -5.17
CA PRO A 95 4.41 33.07 -4.64
C PRO A 95 3.37 33.37 -3.55
N GLU A 96 2.17 32.82 -3.68
CA GLU A 96 1.03 33.00 -2.77
C GLU A 96 0.89 31.89 -1.72
N GLY A 97 1.84 30.95 -1.68
CA GLY A 97 1.78 29.80 -0.78
C GLY A 97 2.66 29.94 0.46
N GLY A 98 2.56 28.93 1.32
CA GLY A 98 3.40 28.75 2.48
C GLY A 98 4.88 28.58 2.13
N LYS A 99 5.74 28.76 3.14
CA LYS A 99 7.20 28.57 3.04
C LYS A 99 7.71 27.46 3.95
N GLU A 100 6.81 26.83 4.70
CA GLU A 100 7.07 25.75 5.63
C GLU A 100 7.69 24.56 4.88
N ALA A 101 8.50 23.77 5.60
CA ALA A 101 8.96 22.48 5.11
C ALA A 101 7.76 21.54 4.91
N LEU A 102 7.77 20.69 3.87
CA LEU A 102 6.66 19.77 3.62
C LEU A 102 6.50 18.73 4.73
N GLN A 103 7.62 18.19 5.21
CA GLN A 103 7.68 17.13 6.22
C GLN A 103 6.71 15.97 5.95
N ALA A 104 6.66 15.50 4.70
CA ALA A 104 5.83 14.37 4.32
C ALA A 104 6.19 13.11 5.11
N GLU A 105 5.18 12.42 5.65
CA GLU A 105 5.30 11.12 6.29
C GLU A 105 5.16 9.98 5.28
N PHE A 106 5.89 8.89 5.49
CA PHE A 106 5.85 7.71 4.61
C PHE A 106 5.12 6.59 5.34
N ALA A 107 3.81 6.48 5.09
CA ALA A 107 2.92 5.60 5.83
C ALA A 107 2.83 4.18 5.23
N ASP A 108 2.53 3.22 6.09
CA ASP A 108 2.03 1.90 5.69
C ASP A 108 0.60 2.02 5.16
N PHE A 109 0.09 0.97 4.52
CA PHE A 109 -1.24 1.00 3.92
C PHE A 109 -2.33 1.27 4.95
N GLU A 110 -3.22 2.20 4.61
CA GLU A 110 -4.50 2.43 5.26
C GLU A 110 -5.60 2.47 4.19
N MET A 111 -6.82 2.12 4.59
CA MET A 111 -8.01 2.25 3.75
C MET A 111 -8.53 3.70 3.79
N GLY A 112 -9.45 4.04 2.89
CA GLY A 112 -10.18 5.32 2.99
C GLY A 112 -10.36 6.09 1.69
N SER A 113 -9.89 5.60 0.54
CA SER A 113 -10.12 6.24 -0.75
C SER A 113 -10.00 5.25 -1.92
N ASP A 114 -10.10 5.70 -3.17
CA ASP A 114 -10.13 4.87 -4.38
C ASP A 114 -8.90 3.96 -4.56
N HIS A 115 -7.74 4.29 -3.96
CA HIS A 115 -6.53 3.46 -4.05
C HIS A 115 -6.78 2.03 -3.58
N GLN A 116 -7.66 1.84 -2.58
CA GLN A 116 -8.03 0.52 -2.09
C GLN A 116 -8.75 -0.31 -3.16
N VAL A 117 -9.55 0.32 -4.04
CA VAL A 117 -10.21 -0.40 -5.13
C VAL A 117 -9.18 -0.90 -6.14
N TYR A 118 -8.20 -0.08 -6.50
CA TYR A 118 -7.13 -0.50 -7.40
C TYR A 118 -6.27 -1.62 -6.82
N ASN A 119 -5.94 -1.52 -5.53
CA ASN A 119 -5.08 -2.49 -4.85
C ASN A 119 -5.76 -3.84 -4.59
N GLU A 120 -7.09 -3.86 -4.53
CA GLU A 120 -7.87 -5.03 -4.14
C GLU A 120 -7.51 -6.27 -4.96
N GLY A 121 -7.52 -7.44 -4.30
CA GLY A 121 -7.00 -8.70 -4.80
C GLY A 121 -7.57 -9.21 -6.12
N SER A 122 -8.74 -8.73 -6.56
CA SER A 122 -9.31 -9.03 -7.88
C SER A 122 -8.78 -8.12 -9.00
N PHE A 123 -8.31 -6.91 -8.70
CA PHE A 123 -7.73 -5.96 -9.66
C PHE A 123 -6.20 -5.95 -9.65
N ARG A 124 -5.58 -6.04 -8.46
CA ARG A 124 -4.12 -6.15 -8.25
C ARG A 124 -3.30 -5.08 -8.97
N ILE A 125 -3.77 -3.83 -8.91
CA ILE A 125 -3.10 -2.67 -9.47
C ILE A 125 -2.42 -1.91 -8.32
N PRO A 126 -1.08 -1.82 -8.28
CA PRO A 126 -0.41 -1.09 -7.22
C PRO A 126 -0.67 0.41 -7.36
N ALA A 127 -0.91 1.08 -6.24
CA ALA A 127 -1.29 2.49 -6.17
C ALA A 127 -0.42 3.21 -5.13
N ILE A 128 0.17 4.33 -5.52
CA ILE A 128 0.73 5.30 -4.58
C ILE A 128 -0.43 6.15 -4.09
N TYR A 129 -0.61 6.29 -2.79
CA TYR A 129 -1.63 7.16 -2.22
C TYR A 129 -0.96 8.37 -1.58
N MET A 130 -1.43 9.57 -1.88
CA MET A 130 -0.98 10.80 -1.24
C MET A 130 -2.19 11.52 -0.66
N ASN A 131 -2.12 11.85 0.63
CA ASN A 131 -3.23 12.46 1.35
C ASN A 131 -2.81 13.28 2.57
N ASP A 132 -3.59 14.30 2.85
CA ASP A 132 -3.59 15.02 4.11
C ASP A 132 -4.54 14.35 5.10
N TRP A 133 -3.97 13.86 6.19
CA TRP A 133 -4.74 13.24 7.26
C TRP A 133 -4.06 13.42 8.62
N PRO A 134 -4.80 13.50 9.73
CA PRO A 134 -6.21 13.84 9.82
C PRO A 134 -6.46 15.32 9.51
N ASP A 135 -7.48 15.64 8.71
CA ASP A 135 -7.90 17.01 8.43
C ASP A 135 -9.11 17.38 9.29
N ARG A 136 -9.02 18.49 10.05
CA ARG A 136 -10.10 18.91 10.96
C ARG A 136 -11.33 19.51 10.25
N TYR A 137 -11.22 19.84 8.97
CA TYR A 137 -12.28 20.49 8.21
C TYR A 137 -12.96 19.57 7.20
N ILE A 138 -12.44 18.37 6.97
CA ILE A 138 -13.01 17.38 6.05
C ILE A 138 -14.52 17.22 6.28
N HIS A 139 -15.29 17.30 5.20
CA HIS A 139 -16.76 17.18 5.22
C HIS A 139 -17.49 18.19 6.14
N THR A 140 -16.89 19.36 6.38
CA THR A 140 -17.53 20.46 7.09
C THR A 140 -17.72 21.68 6.18
N ASN A 141 -18.56 22.63 6.61
CA ASN A 141 -18.70 23.93 5.92
C ASN A 141 -17.42 24.79 5.95
N PHE A 142 -16.39 24.37 6.70
CA PHE A 142 -15.10 25.04 6.71
C PHE A 142 -14.12 24.45 5.69
N ASP A 143 -14.45 23.35 4.99
CA ASP A 143 -13.67 22.87 3.86
C ASP A 143 -13.80 23.85 2.68
N THR A 144 -12.88 24.81 2.62
CA THR A 144 -12.95 25.95 1.72
C THR A 144 -11.59 26.19 1.07
N PRO A 145 -11.55 26.81 -0.12
CA PRO A 145 -10.29 27.13 -0.80
C PRO A 145 -9.31 27.96 0.05
N ALA A 146 -9.81 28.71 1.04
CA ALA A 146 -8.97 29.49 1.95
C ALA A 146 -8.08 28.63 2.87
N ASN A 147 -8.39 27.34 3.03
CA ASN A 147 -7.58 26.40 3.80
C ASN A 147 -6.55 25.64 2.97
N ILE A 148 -6.49 25.91 1.66
CA ILE A 148 -5.57 25.24 0.74
C ILE A 148 -4.29 26.07 0.59
N ASP A 149 -3.13 25.41 0.67
CA ASP A 149 -1.82 26.01 0.41
C ASP A 149 -1.34 25.69 -1.03
N PRO A 150 -1.24 26.70 -1.92
CA PRO A 150 -0.72 26.53 -3.27
C PRO A 150 0.71 25.96 -3.33
N THR A 151 1.57 26.26 -2.34
CA THR A 151 2.92 25.68 -2.27
C THR A 151 2.83 24.18 -2.05
N LYS A 152 1.98 23.72 -1.13
CA LYS A 152 1.76 22.29 -0.87
C LYS A 152 1.17 21.57 -2.07
N LEU A 153 0.16 22.14 -2.73
CA LEU A 153 -0.39 21.60 -3.98
C LEU A 153 0.68 21.43 -5.06
N LYS A 154 1.56 22.43 -5.24
CA LYS A 154 2.68 22.35 -6.19
C LYS A 154 3.63 21.20 -5.87
N ARG A 155 3.91 20.97 -4.58
CA ARG A 155 4.78 19.89 -4.11
C ARG A 155 4.16 18.52 -4.32
N ALA A 156 2.88 18.34 -3.98
CA ALA A 156 2.14 17.10 -4.26
C ALA A 156 2.08 16.82 -5.77
N ALA A 157 1.77 17.83 -6.58
CA ALA A 157 1.77 17.75 -8.03
C ALA A 157 3.15 17.36 -8.58
N PHE A 158 4.24 17.90 -8.05
CA PHE A 158 5.60 17.50 -8.42
C PHE A 158 5.88 16.04 -8.11
N ILE A 159 5.56 15.57 -6.89
CA ILE A 159 5.79 14.18 -6.48
C ILE A 159 5.04 13.22 -7.40
N GLY A 160 3.77 13.49 -7.69
CA GLY A 160 2.99 12.65 -8.59
C GLY A 160 3.43 12.74 -10.05
N ALA A 161 3.69 13.94 -10.57
CA ALA A 161 4.16 14.10 -11.95
C ALA A 161 5.52 13.44 -12.19
N ALA A 162 6.45 13.60 -11.25
CA ALA A 162 7.78 12.98 -11.34
C ALA A 162 7.69 11.45 -11.22
N SER A 163 6.90 10.94 -10.28
CA SER A 163 6.64 9.51 -10.15
C SER A 163 6.00 8.94 -11.42
N GLY A 164 4.96 9.59 -11.94
CA GLY A 164 4.25 9.15 -13.15
C GLY A 164 5.16 9.15 -14.37
N TYR A 165 5.96 10.20 -14.54
CA TYR A 165 6.91 10.30 -15.63
C TYR A 165 7.99 9.21 -15.58
N VAL A 166 8.57 8.95 -14.41
CA VAL A 166 9.56 7.87 -14.25
C VAL A 166 8.93 6.52 -14.54
N LEU A 167 7.80 6.19 -13.88
CA LEU A 167 7.13 4.91 -14.03
C LEU A 167 6.68 4.64 -15.47
N ALA A 168 6.22 5.67 -16.19
CA ALA A 168 5.84 5.55 -17.59
C ALA A 168 7.03 5.22 -18.51
N ASN A 169 8.25 5.61 -18.13
CA ASN A 169 9.46 5.46 -18.95
C ASN A 169 10.40 4.33 -18.51
N LEU A 170 10.13 3.67 -17.38
CA LEU A 170 10.99 2.60 -16.86
C LEU A 170 11.28 1.52 -17.91
N ALA A 171 12.56 1.21 -18.07
CA ALA A 171 13.09 0.16 -18.92
C ALA A 171 14.29 -0.54 -18.23
N SER A 172 14.79 -1.63 -18.80
CA SER A 172 15.89 -2.41 -18.19
C SER A 172 17.17 -1.60 -17.93
N ARG A 173 17.42 -0.51 -18.67
CA ARG A 173 18.53 0.42 -18.43
C ARG A 173 18.46 1.14 -17.08
N ASP A 174 17.26 1.28 -16.52
CA ASP A 174 17.00 2.01 -15.27
C ASP A 174 17.17 1.10 -14.04
N ALA A 175 17.35 -0.22 -14.26
CA ALA A 175 17.43 -1.22 -13.21
C ALA A 175 18.53 -0.93 -12.16
N PRO A 176 19.76 -0.49 -12.52
CA PRO A 176 20.78 -0.13 -11.52
C PRO A 176 20.37 1.04 -10.62
N ALA A 177 19.66 2.05 -11.18
CA ALA A 177 19.19 3.20 -10.42
C ALA A 177 18.07 2.80 -9.45
N LEU A 178 17.09 2.03 -9.92
CA LEU A 178 16.03 1.48 -9.09
C LEU A 178 16.58 0.55 -7.99
N TRP A 179 17.60 -0.24 -8.30
CA TRP A 179 18.24 -1.11 -7.30
C TRP A 179 18.90 -0.32 -6.16
N ARG A 180 19.53 0.82 -6.45
CA ARG A 180 20.09 1.70 -5.41
C ARG A 180 19.00 2.25 -4.50
N ILE A 181 17.89 2.69 -5.08
CA ILE A 181 16.71 3.17 -4.33
C ILE A 181 16.14 2.03 -3.47
N PHE A 182 15.87 0.88 -4.08
CA PHE A 182 15.31 -0.29 -3.41
C PHE A 182 16.15 -0.71 -2.21
N ARG A 183 17.47 -0.86 -2.36
CA ARG A 183 18.35 -1.29 -1.25
C ARG A 183 18.27 -0.37 -0.04
N SER A 184 18.30 0.94 -0.26
CA SER A 184 18.21 1.91 0.85
C SER A 184 16.85 1.80 1.56
N GLN A 185 15.78 1.66 0.79
CA GLN A 185 14.42 1.56 1.33
C GLN A 185 14.18 0.22 2.03
N CYS A 186 14.71 -0.88 1.49
CA CYS A 186 14.72 -2.22 2.09
C CYS A 186 15.39 -2.21 3.46
N LEU A 187 16.55 -1.54 3.60
CA LEU A 187 17.23 -1.44 4.89
C LEU A 187 16.45 -0.59 5.90
N ARG A 188 15.77 0.49 5.47
CA ARG A 188 14.88 1.29 6.35
C ARG A 188 13.69 0.48 6.84
N ARG A 189 13.05 -0.28 5.95
CA ARG A 189 11.96 -1.20 6.32
C ARG A 189 12.46 -2.32 7.23
N THR A 190 13.65 -2.85 6.98
CA THR A 190 14.29 -3.84 7.86
C THR A 190 14.52 -3.30 9.26
N ALA A 191 15.00 -2.06 9.40
CA ALA A 191 15.14 -1.42 10.71
C ALA A 191 13.78 -1.27 11.43
N THR A 192 12.74 -0.89 10.69
CA THR A 192 11.36 -0.81 11.21
C THR A 192 10.84 -2.17 11.65
N MET A 193 11.08 -3.21 10.85
CA MET A 193 10.73 -4.59 11.16
C MET A 193 11.46 -5.07 12.42
N LEU A 194 12.77 -4.84 12.56
CA LEU A 194 13.55 -5.23 13.74
C LEU A 194 13.03 -4.55 15.01
N ARG A 195 12.63 -3.27 14.92
CA ARG A 195 11.97 -2.58 16.02
C ARG A 195 10.65 -3.26 16.39
N ARG A 196 9.76 -3.50 15.41
CA ARG A 196 8.46 -4.19 15.65
C ARG A 196 8.65 -5.60 16.21
N ARG A 197 9.68 -6.31 15.74
CA ARG A 197 10.03 -7.66 16.17
C ARG A 197 10.41 -7.73 17.65
N ALA A 198 11.06 -6.70 18.18
CA ALA A 198 11.58 -6.69 19.55
C ALA A 198 10.48 -6.83 20.61
N ASP A 199 9.27 -6.36 20.30
CA ASP A 199 8.14 -6.33 21.23
C ASP A 199 7.20 -7.55 21.06
N LEU A 200 7.54 -8.50 20.18
CA LEU A 200 6.67 -9.64 19.84
C LEU A 200 7.09 -10.94 20.55
N PRO A 201 6.13 -11.82 20.88
CA PRO A 201 6.43 -13.20 21.25
C PRO A 201 7.27 -13.90 20.18
N ALA A 202 8.12 -14.85 20.59
CA ALA A 202 9.11 -15.48 19.71
C ALA A 202 8.52 -16.04 18.39
N ALA A 203 7.33 -16.65 18.44
CA ALA A 203 6.65 -17.18 17.26
C ALA A 203 6.22 -16.08 16.27
N GLU A 204 5.64 -14.98 16.76
CA GLU A 204 5.21 -13.84 15.94
C GLU A 204 6.41 -13.02 15.44
N ALA A 205 7.48 -12.91 16.23
CA ALA A 205 8.75 -12.32 15.82
C ALA A 205 9.38 -13.07 14.62
N GLN A 206 9.36 -14.40 14.67
CA GLN A 206 9.82 -15.26 13.56
C GLN A 206 8.90 -15.16 12.34
N ASN A 207 7.58 -15.10 12.55
CA ASN A 207 6.61 -14.86 11.48
C ASN A 207 6.86 -13.54 10.75
N LEU A 208 6.95 -12.44 11.51
CA LEU A 208 7.24 -11.12 10.97
C LEU A 208 8.54 -11.10 10.16
N THR A 209 9.58 -11.79 10.64
CA THR A 209 10.87 -11.87 9.93
C THR A 209 10.74 -12.63 8.61
N ARG A 210 10.07 -13.79 8.60
CA ARG A 210 9.79 -14.57 7.37
C ARG A 210 9.03 -13.73 6.35
N PHE A 211 7.94 -13.11 6.79
CA PHE A 211 7.08 -12.32 5.92
C PHE A 211 7.80 -11.11 5.35
N HIS A 212 8.59 -10.39 6.15
CA HIS A 212 9.43 -9.28 5.70
C HIS A 212 10.39 -9.71 4.59
N LEU A 213 11.11 -10.81 4.79
CA LEU A 213 12.06 -11.34 3.81
C LEU A 213 11.37 -11.79 2.50
N TRP A 214 10.15 -12.31 2.59
CA TRP A 214 9.32 -12.57 1.40
C TRP A 214 8.89 -11.26 0.72
N TYR A 215 8.38 -10.29 1.48
CA TYR A 215 7.88 -9.00 0.99
C TYR A 215 8.96 -8.21 0.25
N GLU A 216 10.18 -8.16 0.78
CA GLU A 216 11.30 -7.46 0.14
C GLU A 216 11.70 -8.11 -1.20
N ARG A 217 11.73 -9.46 -1.24
CA ARG A 217 11.97 -10.20 -2.49
C ARG A 217 10.86 -9.95 -3.52
N GLN A 218 9.59 -9.92 -3.10
CA GLN A 218 8.48 -9.60 -4.00
C GLN A 218 8.50 -8.15 -4.47
N THR A 219 8.88 -7.20 -3.60
CA THR A 219 9.03 -5.79 -3.97
C THR A 219 10.10 -5.63 -5.05
N PHE A 220 11.25 -6.31 -4.92
CA PHE A 220 12.25 -6.36 -5.98
C PHE A 220 11.70 -6.98 -7.28
N ARG A 221 11.06 -8.15 -7.20
CA ARG A 221 10.46 -8.84 -8.36
C ARG A 221 9.38 -8.02 -9.05
N SER A 222 8.69 -7.12 -8.35
CA SER A 222 7.66 -6.26 -8.93
C SER A 222 8.18 -5.35 -10.05
N MET A 223 9.49 -5.12 -10.17
CA MET A 223 10.10 -4.43 -11.32
C MET A 223 9.76 -5.10 -12.66
N THR A 224 9.54 -6.42 -12.65
CA THR A 224 9.09 -7.19 -13.83
C THR A 224 7.79 -6.68 -14.44
N ARG A 225 6.97 -5.96 -13.67
CA ARG A 225 5.77 -5.28 -14.17
C ARG A 225 6.11 -4.25 -15.25
N PHE A 226 7.29 -3.65 -15.21
CA PHE A 226 7.73 -2.61 -16.13
C PHE A 226 8.71 -3.14 -17.18
N PHE A 227 9.69 -3.95 -16.80
CA PHE A 227 10.75 -4.41 -17.70
C PHE A 227 11.34 -5.75 -17.25
N LYS A 228 12.04 -6.46 -18.15
CA LYS A 228 12.81 -7.65 -17.77
C LYS A 228 14.02 -7.25 -16.94
N ILE A 229 14.12 -7.77 -15.71
CA ILE A 229 15.25 -7.53 -14.82
C ILE A 229 16.51 -8.18 -15.46
N PRO A 230 17.64 -7.45 -15.59
CA PRO A 230 18.88 -8.05 -16.07
C PRO A 230 19.38 -9.16 -15.14
N GLN A 231 19.84 -10.29 -15.69
CA GLN A 231 20.30 -11.45 -14.90
C GLN A 231 21.41 -11.08 -13.90
N GLY A 232 22.34 -10.21 -14.28
CA GLY A 232 23.39 -9.74 -13.36
C GLY A 232 22.85 -9.02 -12.13
N LEU A 233 21.71 -8.31 -12.28
CA LEU A 233 21.04 -7.66 -11.16
C LEU A 233 20.27 -8.67 -10.30
N GLU A 234 19.68 -9.71 -10.89
CA GLU A 234 19.05 -10.80 -10.13
C GLU A 234 20.07 -11.49 -9.22
N SER A 235 21.26 -11.84 -9.75
CA SER A 235 22.34 -12.43 -8.95
C SER A 235 22.81 -11.50 -7.83
N GLN A 236 22.91 -10.20 -8.11
CA GLN A 236 23.26 -9.20 -7.09
C GLN A 236 22.19 -9.08 -6.00
N ALA A 237 20.92 -9.14 -6.39
CA ALA A 237 19.80 -9.07 -5.45
C ALA A 237 19.72 -10.31 -4.57
N GLU A 238 19.93 -11.51 -5.12
CA GLU A 238 19.97 -12.75 -4.34
C GLU A 238 21.09 -12.69 -3.30
N ALA A 239 22.31 -12.32 -3.70
CA ALA A 239 23.43 -12.17 -2.78
C ALA A 239 23.16 -11.12 -1.68
N PHE A 240 22.42 -10.05 -2.01
CA PHE A 240 21.98 -9.06 -1.03
C PHE A 240 20.97 -9.66 -0.04
N PHE A 241 19.95 -10.37 -0.53
CA PHE A 241 18.93 -10.98 0.33
C PHE A 241 19.50 -12.07 1.22
N SER A 242 20.44 -12.91 0.75
CA SER A 242 21.11 -13.88 1.61
C SER A 242 21.90 -13.21 2.74
N LYS A 243 22.58 -12.09 2.46
CA LYS A 243 23.28 -11.31 3.50
C LYS A 243 22.31 -10.63 4.46
N LEU A 244 21.19 -10.11 3.95
CA LEU A 244 20.14 -9.51 4.77
C LEU A 244 19.53 -10.54 5.72
N GLU A 245 19.23 -11.74 5.23
CA GLU A 245 18.72 -12.87 6.01
C GLU A 245 19.68 -13.25 7.15
N ASN A 246 20.98 -13.34 6.86
CA ASN A 246 22.00 -13.56 7.89
C ASN A 246 22.05 -12.40 8.92
N LEU A 247 21.88 -11.15 8.47
CA LEU A 247 21.93 -9.97 9.34
C LEU A 247 20.74 -9.90 10.30
N VAL A 248 19.54 -10.24 9.85
CA VAL A 248 18.32 -10.22 10.69
C VAL A 248 18.19 -11.45 11.62
N GLY A 249 19.12 -12.38 11.51
CA GLY A 249 19.22 -13.60 12.32
C GLY A 249 18.49 -14.80 11.71
N PRO A 250 18.67 -16.00 12.30
CA PRO A 250 18.16 -17.24 11.76
C PRO A 250 16.63 -17.21 11.68
N VAL A 251 16.13 -17.62 10.52
CA VAL A 251 14.70 -17.67 10.20
C VAL A 251 14.27 -19.13 10.25
N THR A 252 13.46 -19.47 11.26
CA THR A 252 12.91 -20.82 11.35
C THR A 252 11.75 -20.97 10.36
N PRO A 253 11.64 -22.10 9.63
CA PRO A 253 10.46 -22.39 8.82
C PRO A 253 9.15 -22.27 9.63
N ALA A 254 8.07 -21.87 8.95
CA ALA A 254 6.75 -21.85 9.59
C ALA A 254 6.33 -23.27 9.99
N ALA A 255 5.61 -23.39 11.11
CA ALA A 255 5.01 -24.65 11.49
C ALA A 255 3.99 -25.09 10.42
N ALA A 256 3.93 -26.39 10.14
CA ALA A 256 2.92 -26.92 9.21
C ALA A 256 1.51 -26.57 9.70
N ALA A 257 0.66 -26.14 8.77
CA ALA A 257 -0.73 -25.86 9.08
C ALA A 257 -1.46 -27.14 9.51
N THR A 258 -2.33 -27.05 10.52
CA THR A 258 -3.08 -28.19 11.05
C THR A 258 -4.58 -27.88 11.15
N GLY A 259 -5.41 -28.92 11.13
CA GLY A 259 -6.87 -28.78 11.20
C GLY A 259 -7.42 -27.81 10.15
N ASN A 260 -8.33 -26.93 10.57
CA ASN A 260 -8.91 -25.92 9.68
C ASN A 260 -7.89 -24.85 9.21
N GLY A 261 -6.74 -24.73 9.89
CA GLY A 261 -5.66 -23.85 9.44
C GLY A 261 -5.05 -24.27 8.10
N ALA A 262 -5.16 -25.55 7.73
CA ALA A 262 -4.64 -26.10 6.48
C ALA A 262 -5.58 -25.93 5.28
N LEU A 263 -6.78 -25.39 5.46
CA LEU A 263 -7.71 -25.11 4.37
C LEU A 263 -7.08 -24.10 3.40
N VAL A 264 -7.32 -24.29 2.10
CA VAL A 264 -6.97 -23.35 1.04
C VAL A 264 -8.28 -22.88 0.40
N TYR A 265 -8.36 -21.58 0.10
CA TYR A 265 -9.53 -20.99 -0.54
C TYR A 265 -9.13 -20.34 -1.88
N HIS A 266 -10.04 -20.40 -2.84
CA HIS A 266 -9.99 -19.74 -4.13
C HIS A 266 -11.01 -18.61 -4.19
N ARG A 267 -10.63 -17.46 -4.75
CA ARG A 267 -11.56 -16.35 -4.98
C ARG A 267 -12.55 -16.68 -6.09
N ASN A 268 -13.79 -16.20 -5.92
CA ASN A 268 -14.77 -16.20 -6.99
C ASN A 268 -14.43 -15.08 -8.00
N PRO A 269 -14.12 -15.39 -9.27
CA PRO A 269 -13.73 -14.38 -10.25
C PRO A 269 -14.89 -13.43 -10.67
N ASN A 270 -16.13 -13.79 -10.33
CA ASN A 270 -17.32 -13.00 -10.66
C ASN A 270 -17.63 -11.91 -9.62
N ILE A 271 -17.01 -11.96 -8.44
CA ILE A 271 -17.17 -10.95 -7.38
C ILE A 271 -15.84 -10.19 -7.27
N LYS A 272 -15.86 -8.92 -7.63
CA LYS A 272 -14.67 -8.06 -7.73
C LYS A 272 -14.78 -6.83 -6.86
N GLY A 273 -13.62 -6.32 -6.47
CA GLY A 273 -13.49 -5.14 -5.64
C GLY A 273 -13.65 -5.43 -4.14
N PRO A 274 -13.53 -4.36 -3.33
CA PRO A 274 -13.64 -4.49 -1.88
C PRO A 274 -15.08 -4.82 -1.49
N LEU A 275 -15.25 -5.60 -0.41
CA LEU A 275 -16.58 -5.99 0.07
C LEU A 275 -17.33 -4.85 0.78
N GLN A 276 -16.61 -3.81 1.17
CA GLN A 276 -17.18 -2.62 1.78
C GLN A 276 -16.55 -1.38 1.14
N VAL A 277 -17.43 -0.48 0.71
CA VAL A 277 -17.13 0.90 0.29
C VAL A 277 -18.07 1.84 1.04
N PHE A 278 -18.01 3.16 0.78
CA PHE A 278 -18.77 4.14 1.55
C PHE A 278 -20.28 3.96 1.47
N GLY A 279 -20.81 3.75 0.26
CA GLY A 279 -22.25 3.65 0.02
C GLY A 279 -22.80 2.22 0.05
N TYR A 280 -21.97 1.19 0.12
CA TYR A 280 -22.41 -0.20 -0.01
C TYR A 280 -21.54 -1.19 0.77
N ASP A 281 -22.21 -2.12 1.45
CA ASP A 281 -21.63 -3.21 2.23
C ASP A 281 -22.13 -4.55 1.67
N TYR A 282 -21.32 -5.17 0.81
CA TYR A 282 -21.62 -6.44 0.16
C TYR A 282 -21.81 -7.55 1.19
N LEU A 283 -21.02 -7.52 2.27
CA LEU A 283 -21.07 -8.55 3.29
C LEU A 283 -22.41 -8.48 4.04
N VAL A 284 -22.87 -7.30 4.44
CA VAL A 284 -24.18 -7.13 5.07
C VAL A 284 -25.33 -7.46 4.12
N ASP A 285 -25.26 -7.05 2.85
CA ASP A 285 -26.32 -7.31 1.87
C ASP A 285 -26.53 -8.82 1.63
N HIS A 286 -25.43 -9.58 1.47
CA HIS A 286 -25.51 -11.00 1.12
C HIS A 286 -25.51 -11.96 2.32
N TYR A 287 -24.85 -11.58 3.43
CA TYR A 287 -24.79 -12.42 4.64
C TYR A 287 -25.90 -12.07 5.64
N GLY A 288 -26.46 -10.86 5.56
CA GLY A 288 -27.44 -10.31 6.49
C GLY A 288 -26.82 -9.45 7.60
N PRO A 289 -27.63 -8.72 8.39
CA PRO A 289 -27.16 -7.78 9.41
C PRO A 289 -26.20 -8.36 10.45
N GLN A 290 -26.28 -9.67 10.71
CA GLN A 290 -25.39 -10.41 11.60
C GLN A 290 -23.93 -10.42 11.12
N ALA A 291 -23.63 -10.08 9.86
CA ALA A 291 -22.27 -9.87 9.37
C ALA A 291 -21.46 -8.92 10.27
N ARG A 292 -22.11 -7.88 10.81
CA ARG A 292 -21.48 -6.89 11.70
C ARG A 292 -21.01 -7.48 13.02
N ALA A 293 -21.45 -8.69 13.37
CA ALA A 293 -21.02 -9.40 14.56
C ALA A 293 -19.77 -10.26 14.34
N ILE A 294 -19.32 -10.45 13.09
CA ILE A 294 -18.11 -11.23 12.77
C ILE A 294 -16.91 -10.63 13.52
N GLY A 295 -16.20 -11.46 14.27
CA GLY A 295 -15.18 -11.01 15.21
C GLY A 295 -14.05 -10.24 14.54
N LEU A 296 -13.65 -10.64 13.31
CA LEU A 296 -12.61 -9.95 12.54
C LEU A 296 -12.92 -8.48 12.28
N LEU A 297 -14.16 -8.15 11.92
CA LEU A 297 -14.58 -6.77 11.57
C LEU A 297 -14.58 -5.83 12.78
N LYS A 298 -14.63 -6.41 13.99
CA LYS A 298 -14.59 -5.67 15.26
C LYS A 298 -13.21 -5.68 15.90
N TYR A 299 -12.26 -6.37 15.28
CA TYR A 299 -10.91 -6.50 15.82
C TYR A 299 -10.20 -5.16 15.81
N GLN A 300 -9.41 -4.91 16.84
CA GLN A 300 -8.53 -3.74 16.95
C GLN A 300 -7.14 -4.27 17.23
N GLY A 301 -6.28 -4.16 16.22
CA GLY A 301 -4.89 -4.59 16.31
C GLY A 301 -3.96 -3.44 16.64
N ASP A 302 -2.67 -3.75 16.72
CA ASP A 302 -1.64 -2.76 17.06
C ASP A 302 -1.50 -1.64 16.01
N ARG A 303 -1.76 -1.97 14.75
CA ARG A 303 -1.50 -1.09 13.59
C ARG A 303 -2.61 -1.08 12.54
N GLY A 304 -3.80 -1.58 12.87
CA GLY A 304 -4.93 -1.62 11.95
C GLY A 304 -6.24 -1.93 12.66
N ALA A 305 -7.36 -1.61 12.02
CA ALA A 305 -8.70 -1.94 12.49
C ALA A 305 -9.29 -3.10 11.69
N GLY A 306 -10.43 -3.61 12.15
CA GLY A 306 -11.05 -4.81 11.60
C GLY A 306 -11.32 -4.75 10.09
N SER A 307 -11.56 -3.55 9.54
CA SER A 307 -11.67 -3.31 8.09
C SER A 307 -10.39 -3.66 7.33
N GLU A 308 -9.24 -3.19 7.78
CA GLU A 308 -7.93 -3.40 7.15
C GLU A 308 -7.50 -4.87 7.27
N TYR A 309 -7.74 -5.47 8.44
CA TYR A 309 -7.55 -6.90 8.64
C TYR A 309 -8.43 -7.73 7.68
N ALA A 310 -9.72 -7.43 7.58
CA ALA A 310 -10.66 -8.14 6.70
C ALA A 310 -10.33 -7.95 5.22
N TYR A 311 -9.89 -6.76 4.83
CA TYR A 311 -9.45 -6.43 3.48
C TYR A 311 -8.21 -7.25 3.09
N GLU A 312 -7.19 -7.29 3.93
CA GLU A 312 -5.97 -8.07 3.62
C GLU A 312 -6.19 -9.58 3.71
N VAL A 313 -7.00 -10.08 4.65
CA VAL A 313 -7.36 -11.51 4.69
C VAL A 313 -7.91 -11.95 3.34
N LEU A 314 -8.81 -11.18 2.74
CA LEU A 314 -9.38 -11.49 1.42
C LEU A 314 -8.37 -11.29 0.27
N ASN A 315 -7.46 -10.32 0.35
CA ASN A 315 -6.42 -10.11 -0.67
C ASN A 315 -5.35 -11.20 -0.69
N PHE A 316 -5.10 -11.86 0.45
CA PHE A 316 -4.20 -13.00 0.54
C PHE A 316 -4.83 -14.33 0.11
N VAL A 317 -6.15 -14.39 -0.14
CA VAL A 317 -6.79 -15.55 -0.77
C VAL A 317 -6.37 -15.63 -2.24
N ASP A 318 -5.45 -16.54 -2.55
CA ASP A 318 -4.86 -16.70 -3.89
C ASP A 318 -4.98 -18.11 -4.46
N GLY A 319 -5.63 -19.03 -3.73
CA GLY A 319 -5.73 -20.44 -4.12
C GLY A 319 -4.46 -21.27 -3.86
N GLN A 320 -3.48 -20.71 -3.15
CA GLN A 320 -2.23 -21.39 -2.80
C GLN A 320 -1.98 -21.36 -1.29
N ARG A 321 -2.26 -20.22 -0.65
CA ARG A 321 -2.06 -20.04 0.79
C ARG A 321 -3.12 -20.77 1.59
N THR A 322 -2.64 -21.45 2.62
CA THR A 322 -3.47 -21.96 3.70
C THR A 322 -4.03 -20.83 4.56
N VAL A 323 -5.12 -21.07 5.29
CA VAL A 323 -5.66 -20.08 6.23
C VAL A 323 -4.63 -19.65 7.27
N GLN A 324 -3.77 -20.56 7.73
CA GLN A 324 -2.69 -20.22 8.65
C GLN A 324 -1.66 -19.28 8.01
N GLU A 325 -1.29 -19.48 6.75
CA GLU A 325 -0.38 -18.58 6.04
C GLU A 325 -1.00 -17.20 5.78
N ILE A 326 -2.32 -17.16 5.50
CA ILE A 326 -3.06 -15.90 5.39
C ILE A 326 -3.04 -15.16 6.73
N ARG A 327 -3.35 -15.85 7.83
CA ARG A 327 -3.29 -15.29 9.18
C ARG A 327 -1.89 -14.74 9.47
N ASP A 328 -0.87 -15.54 9.22
CA ASP A 328 0.52 -15.20 9.49
C ASP A 328 0.96 -13.96 8.69
N ALA A 329 0.55 -13.85 7.41
CA ALA A 329 0.80 -12.67 6.59
C ALA A 329 0.13 -11.39 7.15
N VAL A 330 -1.15 -11.48 7.48
CA VAL A 330 -1.92 -10.35 8.04
C VAL A 330 -1.38 -9.94 9.42
N SER A 331 -0.97 -10.93 10.23
CA SER A 331 -0.31 -10.70 11.53
C SER A 331 0.99 -9.89 11.37
N ALA A 332 1.78 -10.19 10.34
CA ALA A 332 3.03 -9.49 10.09
C ALA A 332 2.81 -8.01 9.69
N GLU A 333 1.73 -7.70 8.96
CA GLU A 333 1.39 -6.33 8.59
C GLU A 333 0.89 -5.53 9.80
N TYR A 334 -0.26 -5.93 10.36
CA TYR A 334 -0.98 -5.12 11.34
C TYR A 334 -0.71 -5.47 12.81
N GLY A 335 -0.11 -6.63 13.07
CA GLY A 335 0.13 -7.16 14.42
C GLY A 335 -0.67 -8.44 14.69
N PRO A 336 -0.32 -9.19 15.75
CA PRO A 336 -0.89 -10.49 16.07
C PRO A 336 -2.40 -10.53 15.96
N ILE A 337 -2.93 -11.58 15.34
CA ILE A 337 -4.36 -11.84 15.23
C ILE A 337 -4.67 -13.33 15.48
N PRO A 338 -5.77 -13.67 16.19
CA PRO A 338 -6.17 -15.06 16.38
C PRO A 338 -6.65 -15.74 15.08
N LEU A 339 -6.21 -17.00 14.87
CA LEU A 339 -6.59 -17.81 13.71
C LEU A 339 -8.11 -18.03 13.58
N ASN A 340 -8.82 -18.14 14.71
CA ASN A 340 -10.26 -18.36 14.69
C ASN A 340 -11.04 -17.17 14.11
N LEU A 341 -10.55 -15.94 14.24
CA LEU A 341 -11.18 -14.76 13.62
C LEU A 341 -11.03 -14.79 12.10
N VAL A 342 -9.87 -15.21 11.60
CA VAL A 342 -9.63 -15.39 10.16
C VAL A 342 -10.51 -16.51 9.61
N LEU A 343 -10.62 -17.63 10.33
CA LEU A 343 -11.50 -18.76 9.95
C LEU A 343 -12.98 -18.37 9.93
N GLU A 344 -13.45 -17.65 10.94
CA GLU A 344 -14.83 -17.17 11.02
C GLU A 344 -15.17 -16.30 9.79
N TYR A 345 -14.30 -15.32 9.49
CA TYR A 345 -14.51 -14.42 8.37
C TYR A 345 -14.45 -15.15 7.02
N LEU A 346 -13.45 -16.01 6.77
CA LEU A 346 -13.37 -16.78 5.54
C LEU A 346 -14.56 -17.73 5.38
N GLY A 347 -15.02 -18.35 6.47
CA GLY A 347 -16.25 -19.16 6.46
C GLY A 347 -17.50 -18.33 6.11
N ALA A 348 -17.57 -17.09 6.57
CA ALA A 348 -18.63 -16.17 6.18
C ALA A 348 -18.58 -15.84 4.68
N LEU A 349 -17.39 -15.53 4.16
CA LEU A 349 -17.16 -15.27 2.74
C LEU A 349 -17.48 -16.48 1.85
N GLU A 350 -17.15 -17.69 2.30
CA GLU A 350 -17.49 -18.94 1.61
C GLU A 350 -19.02 -19.10 1.50
N ARG A 351 -19.74 -18.85 2.60
CA ARG A 351 -21.21 -18.99 2.64
C ARG A 351 -21.94 -18.10 1.65
N ILE A 352 -21.40 -16.91 1.36
CA ILE A 352 -21.96 -15.98 0.37
C ILE A 352 -21.28 -16.07 -1.00
N GLY A 353 -20.41 -17.08 -1.20
CA GLY A 353 -19.81 -17.38 -2.49
C GLY A 353 -18.73 -16.40 -2.95
N VAL A 354 -18.18 -15.55 -2.07
CA VAL A 354 -17.03 -14.68 -2.38
C VAL A 354 -15.76 -15.49 -2.60
N ILE A 355 -15.63 -16.59 -1.84
CA ILE A 355 -14.55 -17.57 -1.97
C ILE A 355 -15.13 -18.99 -1.97
N LYS A 356 -14.32 -19.98 -2.35
CA LYS A 356 -14.66 -21.41 -2.32
C LYS A 356 -13.44 -22.23 -1.94
N LYS A 357 -13.63 -23.41 -1.36
CA LYS A 357 -12.55 -24.37 -1.12
C LYS A 357 -11.97 -24.93 -2.41
#